data_AF-A0A6J6PYA4-F1
#
_entry.id   AF-A0A6J6PYA4-F1
#
_cell.length_a   1.000
_cell.length_b   1.000
_cell.length_c   1.000
_cell.angle_alpha   90.00
_cell.angle_beta   90.00
_cell.angle_gamma   90.00
#
_symmetry.space_group_name_H-M   'P 1'
#
loop_
_entity.id
_entity.type
_entity.pdbx_description
1 polymer ?
#
loop_
_entity_poly.entity_id
_entity_poly.type
_entity_poly.pdbx_seq_one_letter_code
_entity_poly.pdbx_strand_id
1 'polypeptide(L)'
;MPGHRFETAEGIEPPDLVIADIARVDPDDVAETFPSVPIVGFTNHVDTMGLRRAHAAGFDRVVVKSALFERTDEVIGGLLPSVE
;
A
#
# COMPACT_ATOMS: atom_id res chain seq x y z
N MET A 1 11.50 -11.20 4.71
CA MET A 1 10.58 -11.05 5.84
C MET A 1 9.94 -12.40 6.12
N PRO A 2 10.54 -13.22 7.00
CA PRO A 2 9.84 -14.41 7.48
C PRO A 2 8.60 -13.96 8.26
N GLY A 3 7.42 -14.49 7.92
CA GLY A 3 6.15 -14.18 8.61
C GLY A 3 5.08 -13.47 7.77
N HIS A 4 5.37 -13.05 6.53
CA HIS A 4 4.36 -12.47 5.64
C HIS A 4 4.12 -13.35 4.41
N ARG A 5 2.84 -13.55 4.06
CA ARG A 5 2.42 -14.16 2.80
C ARG A 5 2.23 -13.06 1.77
N PHE A 6 2.90 -13.15 0.63
CA PHE A 6 2.72 -12.21 -0.48
C PHE A 6 1.91 -12.91 -1.57
N GLU A 7 0.83 -12.27 -2.01
CA GLU A 7 -0.04 -12.75 -3.07
C GLU A 7 -0.21 -11.66 -4.13
N THR A 8 -0.59 -12.07 -5.34
CA THR A 8 -0.96 -11.12 -6.40
C THR A 8 -2.38 -10.60 -6.15
N ALA A 9 -2.75 -9.50 -6.80
CA ALA A 9 -4.10 -8.92 -6.68
C ALA A 9 -5.23 -9.87 -7.12
N GLU A 10 -4.90 -10.99 -7.79
CA GLU A 10 -5.81 -12.05 -8.21
C GLU A 10 -6.04 -13.12 -7.12
N GLY A 11 -5.59 -12.87 -5.89
CA GLY A 11 -5.83 -13.75 -4.74
C GLY A 11 -7.32 -13.99 -4.48
N ILE A 12 -7.64 -15.17 -3.93
CA ILE A 12 -9.03 -15.57 -3.66
C ILE A 12 -9.53 -14.94 -2.35
N GLU A 13 -8.65 -14.75 -1.38
CA GLU A 13 -8.93 -14.12 -0.09
C GLU A 13 -8.56 -12.63 -0.11
N PRO A 14 -9.38 -11.74 0.48
CA PRO A 14 -9.00 -10.34 0.63
C PRO A 14 -7.76 -10.25 1.54
N PRO A 15 -6.72 -9.50 1.14
CA PRO A 15 -5.49 -9.39 1.92
C PRO A 15 -5.71 -8.55 3.17
N ASP A 16 -4.82 -8.70 4.16
CA ASP A 16 -4.80 -7.84 5.34
C ASP A 16 -4.24 -6.44 5.04
N LEU A 17 -3.42 -6.31 3.99
CA LEU A 17 -2.80 -5.06 3.54
C LEU A 17 -2.55 -5.11 2.03
N VAL A 18 -2.83 -3.99 1.34
CA VAL A 18 -2.46 -3.80 -0.06
C VAL A 18 -1.26 -2.88 -0.16
N ILE A 19 -0.26 -3.26 -0.97
CA ILE A 19 0.88 -2.40 -1.30
C ILE A 19 0.84 -2.12 -2.81
N ALA A 20 0.59 -0.87 -3.19
CA ALA A 20 0.33 -0.47 -4.58
C ALA A 20 1.40 0.49 -5.12
N ASP A 21 1.98 0.16 -6.28
CA ASP A 21 2.85 1.07 -7.04
C ASP A 21 1.97 2.09 -7.79
N ILE A 22 1.76 3.27 -7.21
CA ILE A 22 0.86 4.31 -7.75
C ILE A 22 1.34 4.91 -9.07
N ALA A 23 2.55 4.56 -9.52
CA ALA A 23 3.04 4.90 -10.86
C ALA A 23 2.55 3.91 -11.94
N ARG A 24 1.98 2.76 -11.53
CA ARG A 24 1.57 1.66 -12.41
C ARG A 24 0.08 1.35 -12.36
N VAL A 25 -0.58 1.71 -11.27
CA VAL A 25 -2.02 1.47 -11.06
C VAL A 25 -2.73 2.79 -10.80
N ASP A 26 -4.02 2.83 -11.09
CA ASP A 26 -4.87 3.95 -10.70
C ASP A 26 -5.25 3.81 -9.21
N PRO A 27 -4.96 4.81 -8.35
CA PRO A 27 -5.34 4.75 -6.95
C PRO A 27 -6.85 4.60 -6.73
N ASP A 28 -7.69 5.20 -7.57
CA ASP A 28 -9.15 5.12 -7.41
C ASP A 28 -9.63 3.67 -7.64
N ASP A 29 -9.13 3.00 -8.68
CA ASP A 29 -9.43 1.59 -8.97
C ASP A 29 -9.03 0.67 -7.80
N VAL A 30 -7.87 0.93 -7.18
CA VAL A 30 -7.40 0.13 -6.03
C VAL A 30 -8.29 0.33 -4.81
N ALA A 31 -8.68 1.57 -4.52
CA ALA A 31 -9.56 1.88 -3.39
C ALA A 31 -10.97 1.29 -3.58
N GLU A 32 -11.49 1.30 -4.80
CA GLU A 32 -12.76 0.65 -5.14
C GLU A 32 -12.68 -0.88 -5.02
N THR A 33 -11.55 -1.47 -5.38
CA THR A 33 -11.33 -2.93 -5.30
C THR A 33 -11.19 -3.40 -3.85
N PHE A 34 -10.55 -2.60 -2.99
CA PHE A 34 -10.22 -2.96 -1.61
C PHE A 34 -10.76 -1.93 -0.59
N PRO A 35 -12.09 -1.70 -0.51
CA PRO A 35 -12.67 -0.57 0.22
C PRO A 35 -12.54 -0.67 1.75
N SER A 36 -12.17 -1.83 2.28
CA SER A 36 -12.07 -2.10 3.73
C SER A 36 -10.70 -2.63 4.14
N VAL A 37 -9.73 -2.68 3.21
CA VAL A 37 -8.38 -3.16 3.48
C VAL A 37 -7.45 -1.94 3.52
N PRO A 38 -6.54 -1.83 4.50
CA PRO A 38 -5.57 -0.75 4.51
C PRO A 38 -4.66 -0.79 3.28
N ILE A 39 -4.40 0.37 2.67
CA ILE A 39 -3.66 0.52 1.41
C ILE A 39 -2.42 1.41 1.63
N VAL A 40 -1.25 0.86 1.30
CA VAL A 40 0.02 1.58 1.20
C VAL A 40 0.35 1.86 -0.26
N GLY A 41 0.34 3.12 -0.65
CA GLY A 41 0.85 3.56 -1.94
C GLY A 41 2.36 3.80 -1.89
N PHE A 42 3.07 3.42 -2.93
CA PHE A 42 4.46 3.86 -3.11
C PHE A 42 4.75 4.33 -4.52
N THR A 43 5.66 5.30 -4.64
CA THR A 43 6.18 5.77 -5.94
C THR A 43 7.67 6.13 -5.83
N ASN A 44 8.29 6.44 -6.96
CA ASN A 44 9.61 7.04 -6.99
C ASN A 44 9.55 8.54 -6.61
N HIS A 45 10.68 9.08 -6.19
CA HIS A 45 10.90 10.38 -5.53
C HIS A 45 10.47 11.64 -6.31
N VAL A 46 10.03 11.51 -7.57
CA VAL A 46 9.71 12.64 -8.45
C VAL A 46 8.21 12.81 -8.75
N ASP A 47 7.34 11.89 -8.31
CA ASP A 47 5.93 11.94 -8.66
C ASP A 47 5.03 12.53 -7.57
N THR A 48 5.10 13.86 -7.43
CA THR A 48 4.26 14.60 -6.48
C THR A 48 2.78 14.60 -6.83
N MET A 49 2.43 14.42 -8.11
CA MET A 49 1.03 14.34 -8.54
C MET A 49 0.43 12.97 -8.23
N GLY A 50 1.21 11.89 -8.40
CA GLY A 50 0.85 10.56 -7.94
C GLY A 50 0.57 10.52 -6.44
N LEU A 51 1.45 11.12 -5.62
CA LEU A 51 1.24 11.19 -4.16
C LEU A 51 -0.08 11.87 -3.78
N ARG A 52 -0.42 12.98 -4.44
CA ARG A 52 -1.67 13.71 -4.18
C ARG A 52 -2.90 12.90 -4.58
N ARG A 53 -2.86 12.21 -5.73
CA ARG A 53 -3.97 11.36 -6.18
C ARG A 53 -4.20 10.19 -5.24
N ALA A 54 -3.14 9.51 -4.81
CA ALA A 54 -3.25 8.40 -3.85
C ALA A 54 -3.87 8.84 -2.51
N HIS A 55 -3.49 10.02 -2.01
CA HIS A 55 -4.13 10.59 -0.83
C HIS A 55 -5.62 10.92 -1.04
N ALA A 56 -5.98 11.46 -2.21
CA ALA A 56 -7.37 11.80 -2.53
C ALA A 56 -8.26 10.54 -2.69
N ALA A 57 -7.69 9.45 -3.21
CA ALA A 57 -8.34 8.15 -3.34
C ALA A 57 -8.53 7.42 -1.99
N GLY A 58 -7.96 7.94 -0.89
CA GLY A 58 -8.16 7.39 0.45
C GLY A 58 -7.11 6.38 0.91
N PHE A 59 -5.93 6.34 0.28
CA PHE A 59 -4.84 5.48 0.75
C PHE A 59 -4.42 5.88 2.17
N ASP A 60 -4.30 4.89 3.07
CA ASP A 60 -3.94 5.11 4.48
C ASP A 60 -2.53 5.68 4.64
N ARG A 61 -1.60 5.24 3.78
CA ARG A 61 -0.23 5.74 3.78
C ARG A 61 0.35 5.79 2.38
N VAL A 62 1.08 6.85 2.08
CA VAL A 62 1.80 6.97 0.82
C VAL A 62 3.25 7.32 1.08
N VAL A 63 4.18 6.53 0.54
CA VAL A 63 5.62 6.64 0.81
C VAL A 63 6.45 6.62 -0.47
N VAL A 64 7.69 7.09 -0.40
CA VAL A 64 8.65 6.84 -1.48
C VAL A 64 9.17 5.41 -1.40
N LYS A 65 9.49 4.82 -2.56
CA LYS A 65 9.96 3.43 -2.66
C LYS A 65 11.14 3.13 -1.72
N SER A 66 12.13 4.02 -1.63
CA SER A 66 13.27 3.81 -0.72
C SER A 66 12.84 3.74 0.75
N ALA A 67 11.93 4.63 1.18
CA ALA A 67 11.41 4.63 2.54
C ALA A 67 10.60 3.36 2.85
N LEU A 68 9.87 2.83 1.86
CA LEU A 68 9.20 1.54 2.01
C LEU A 68 10.20 0.44 2.31
N PHE A 69 11.31 0.33 1.56
CA PHE A 69 12.33 -0.69 1.77
C PHE A 69 13.11 -0.53 3.08
N GLU A 70 13.39 0.71 3.48
CA GLU A 70 14.18 1.00 4.69
C GLU A 70 13.37 0.80 5.98
N ARG A 71 12.04 0.93 5.92
CA ARG A 71 11.15 0.99 7.09
C ARG A 71 9.93 0.10 6.96
N THR A 72 10.04 -1.01 6.23
CA THR A 72 8.92 -1.90 5.92
C THR A 72 8.13 -2.29 7.17
N ASP A 73 8.82 -2.71 8.25
CA ASP A 73 8.18 -3.14 9.50
C ASP A 73 7.42 -2.00 10.20
N GLU A 74 7.95 -0.78 10.19
CA GLU A 74 7.29 0.40 10.78
C GLU A 74 6.06 0.84 9.97
N VAL A 75 6.18 0.76 8.63
CA VAL A 75 5.10 1.14 7.71
C VAL A 75 3.94 0.14 7.81
N ILE A 76 4.24 -1.15 7.83
CA ILE A 76 3.25 -2.23 7.92
C ILE A 76 2.67 -2.31 9.34
N GLY A 77 3.52 -2.28 10.38
CA GLY A 77 3.08 -2.41 11.77
C GLY A 77 2.23 -1.24 12.29
N GLY A 78 2.25 -0.09 11.61
CA GLY A 78 1.34 1.02 11.90
C GLY A 78 -0.06 0.86 11.29
N LEU A 79 -0.25 -0.11 10.39
CA LEU A 79 -1.50 -0.32 9.64
C LEU A 79 -2.17 -1.64 9.98
N LEU A 80 -1.39 -2.65 10.34
CA LEU A 80 -1.90 -3.94 10.80
C LEU A 80 -1.97 -3.97 12.33
N PRO A 81 -3.01 -4.58 12.92
CA PRO A 81 -2.99 -4.87 14.35
C PRO A 81 -1.76 -5.73 14.68
N SER A 82 -1.10 -5.43 15.81
CA SER A 82 0.03 -6.24 16.27
C SER A 82 -0.43 -7.68 16.44
N VAL A 83 0.18 -8.60 15.68
CA VAL A 83 -0.03 -10.03 15.86
C VAL A 83 0.75 -10.42 17.12
N GLU A 84 0.04 -10.77 18.20
CA GLU A 84 0.62 -11.33 19.43
C GLU A 84 1.26 -12.71 19.20
#